data_AF-A0A950SG75-F1
#
_entry.id   AF-A0A950SG75-F1
#
_cell.length_a   1.000
_cell.length_b   1.000
_cell.length_c   1.000
_cell.angle_alpha   90.00
_cell.angle_beta   90.00
_cell.angle_gamma   90.00
#
_symmetry.space_group_name_H-M   'P 1'
#
loop_
_entity.id
_entity.type
_entity.pdbx_description
1 polymer ?
#
loop_
_entity_poly.entity_id
_entity_poly.type
_entity_poly.pdbx_seq_one_letter_code
_entity_poly.pdbx_strand_id
1 'polypeptide(L)'
;MTGGARRQTWRRTSRELHRSLSADGRRWVREVWGAAEELARQPGLLSPPTTALAARIAERETAAPGREGDDARDAFTGVARIGYAARAVVAAPTEQPSPPPESFAPGPPFELARLSRDPAAAGALVDRLEWIAVHDFASAMTLPQEIWRAFVATATRSLQRSQASEALSWREFGRERIERLLRHGYLLRCLDEAFAGDGAESGASTT
;
A
#
# COMPACT_ATOMS: atom_id res chain seq x y z
N MET A 1 -12.15 19.32 19.79
CA MET A 1 -12.39 19.68 18.37
C MET A 1 -13.33 18.65 17.74
N THR A 2 -14.62 18.72 18.08
CA THR A 2 -15.74 19.17 17.22
C THR A 2 -16.03 18.25 16.03
N GLY A 3 -17.02 17.36 16.23
CA GLY A 3 -17.57 16.47 15.19
C GLY A 3 -18.09 17.18 13.92
N GLY A 4 -18.13 18.52 13.89
CA GLY A 4 -18.35 19.32 12.69
C GLY A 4 -17.24 19.17 11.64
N ALA A 5 -15.96 19.16 12.05
CA ALA A 5 -14.84 18.96 11.13
C ALA A 5 -14.88 17.55 10.52
N ARG A 6 -15.18 16.54 11.35
CA ARG A 6 -15.37 15.14 10.94
C ARG A 6 -16.52 14.99 9.92
N ARG A 7 -17.66 15.66 10.14
CA ARG A 7 -18.80 15.66 9.20
C ARG A 7 -18.51 16.41 7.89
N GLN A 8 -17.75 17.50 7.93
CA GLN A 8 -17.38 18.27 6.73
C GLN A 8 -16.41 17.51 5.82
N THR A 9 -15.34 16.92 6.36
CA THR A 9 -14.40 16.10 5.59
C THR A 9 -15.14 14.90 4.97
N TRP A 10 -16.02 14.26 5.73
CA TRP A 10 -16.84 13.15 5.24
C TRP A 10 -17.76 13.54 4.07
N ARG A 11 -18.46 14.67 4.18
CA ARG A 11 -19.34 15.18 3.13
C ARG A 11 -18.56 15.60 1.88
N ARG A 12 -17.36 16.15 2.04
CA ARG A 12 -16.48 16.57 0.94
C ARG A 12 -15.95 15.36 0.18
N THR A 13 -15.38 14.38 0.88
CA THR A 13 -14.90 13.13 0.28
C THR A 13 -16.03 12.39 -0.42
N SER A 14 -17.19 12.21 0.22
CA SER A 14 -18.33 11.49 -0.40
C SER A 14 -18.87 12.19 -1.67
N ARG A 15 -18.94 13.53 -1.67
CA ARG A 15 -19.36 14.31 -2.84
C ARG A 15 -18.34 14.29 -3.97
N GLU A 16 -17.04 14.36 -3.66
CA GLU A 16 -15.97 14.22 -4.65
C GLU A 16 -16.06 12.86 -5.36
N LEU A 17 -16.35 11.77 -4.61
CA LEU A 17 -16.54 10.42 -5.18
C LEU A 17 -17.78 10.29 -6.06
N HIS A 18 -18.89 10.92 -5.67
CA HIS A 18 -20.14 10.81 -6.43
C HIS A 18 -20.10 11.59 -7.74
N ARG A 19 -19.31 12.66 -7.83
CA ARG A 19 -19.17 13.46 -9.06
C ARG A 19 -18.13 12.91 -10.03
N SER A 20 -17.13 12.18 -9.56
CA SER A 20 -15.95 11.80 -10.36
C SER A 20 -16.05 10.44 -11.04
N LEU A 21 -16.90 9.53 -10.55
CA LEU A 21 -17.02 8.18 -11.11
C LEU A 21 -18.44 7.86 -11.59
N SER A 22 -18.54 7.06 -12.65
CA SER A 22 -19.80 6.44 -13.09
C SER A 22 -20.34 5.46 -12.03
N ALA A 23 -21.58 4.99 -12.19
CA ALA A 23 -22.15 3.98 -11.32
C ALA A 23 -21.30 2.68 -11.33
N ASP A 24 -20.85 2.27 -12.51
CA ASP A 24 -20.01 1.09 -12.70
C ASP A 24 -18.62 1.27 -12.07
N GLY A 25 -18.00 2.45 -12.24
CA GLY A 25 -16.71 2.75 -11.59
C GLY A 25 -16.81 2.68 -10.06
N ARG A 26 -17.89 3.19 -9.47
CA ARG A 26 -18.13 3.08 -8.02
C ARG A 26 -18.41 1.65 -7.57
N ARG A 27 -19.05 0.84 -8.41
CA ARG A 27 -19.28 -0.58 -8.12
C ARG A 27 -17.94 -1.33 -8.12
N TRP A 28 -17.14 -1.15 -9.16
CA TRP A 28 -15.82 -1.76 -9.29
C TRP A 28 -14.90 -1.41 -8.11
N VAL A 29 -14.82 -0.13 -7.71
CA VAL A 29 -14.00 0.29 -6.55
C VAL A 29 -14.42 -0.43 -5.27
N ARG A 30 -15.72 -0.66 -5.06
CA ARG A 30 -16.22 -1.38 -3.89
C ARG A 30 -15.90 -2.87 -3.94
N GLU A 31 -15.99 -3.47 -5.12
CA GLU A 31 -15.63 -4.87 -5.35
C GLU A 31 -14.12 -5.09 -5.09
N VAL A 32 -13.27 -4.24 -5.67
CA VAL A 32 -11.81 -4.27 -5.44
C VAL A 32 -11.48 -4.02 -3.97
N TRP A 33 -12.11 -3.03 -3.32
CA TRP A 33 -11.93 -2.80 -1.89
C TRP A 33 -12.30 -4.04 -1.06
N GLY A 34 -13.48 -4.62 -1.29
CA GLY A 34 -13.94 -5.78 -0.53
C GLY A 34 -13.03 -6.98 -0.69
N ALA A 35 -12.60 -7.26 -1.92
CA ALA A 35 -11.67 -8.34 -2.20
C ALA A 35 -10.27 -8.10 -1.62
N ALA A 36 -9.74 -6.87 -1.71
CA ALA A 36 -8.44 -6.51 -1.12
C ALA A 36 -8.47 -6.59 0.42
N GLU A 37 -9.56 -6.13 1.04
CA GLU A 37 -9.74 -6.19 2.49
C GLU A 37 -9.80 -7.65 2.98
N GLU A 38 -10.50 -8.51 2.24
CA GLU A 38 -10.57 -9.94 2.56
C GLU A 38 -9.22 -10.63 2.39
N LEU A 39 -8.53 -10.40 1.27
CA LEU A 39 -7.21 -10.95 1.01
C LEU A 39 -6.19 -10.49 2.06
N ALA A 40 -6.23 -9.21 2.48
CA ALA A 40 -5.33 -8.66 3.50
C ALA A 40 -5.39 -9.38 4.86
N ARG A 41 -6.53 -10.01 5.19
CA ARG A 41 -6.72 -10.80 6.42
C ARG A 41 -6.12 -12.20 6.34
N GLN A 42 -5.74 -12.67 5.16
CA GLN A 42 -5.20 -14.01 5.00
C GLN A 42 -3.81 -14.14 5.65
N PRO A 43 -3.58 -15.17 6.47
CA PRO A 43 -2.25 -15.46 6.99
C PRO A 43 -1.32 -15.85 5.84
N GLY A 44 -0.08 -15.38 5.89
CA GLY A 44 0.92 -15.69 4.86
C GLY A 44 0.77 -14.91 3.54
N LEU A 45 -0.10 -13.89 3.46
CA LEU A 45 -0.21 -13.03 2.26
C LEU A 45 1.13 -12.40 1.87
N LEU A 46 1.87 -11.88 2.86
CA LEU A 46 3.17 -11.28 2.64
C LEU A 46 4.26 -12.35 2.80
N SER A 47 5.25 -12.32 1.91
CA SER A 47 6.49 -13.06 2.11
C SER A 47 7.22 -12.58 3.39
N PRO A 48 8.11 -13.39 4.00
CA PRO A 48 8.91 -12.95 5.14
C PRO A 48 9.68 -11.63 4.93
N PRO A 49 10.39 -11.40 3.80
CA PRO A 49 11.07 -10.13 3.57
C PRO A 49 10.08 -8.96 3.43
N THR A 50 8.95 -9.18 2.76
CA THR A 50 7.92 -8.14 2.60
C THR A 50 7.21 -7.80 3.90
N THR A 51 7.04 -8.79 4.80
CA THR A 51 6.56 -8.56 6.17
C THR A 51 7.50 -7.63 6.94
N ALA A 52 8.81 -7.87 6.86
CA ALA A 52 9.80 -7.02 7.52
C ALA A 52 9.82 -5.59 6.96
N LEU A 53 9.70 -5.42 5.64
CA LEU A 53 9.61 -4.09 5.01
C LEU A 53 8.33 -3.35 5.42
N ALA A 54 7.18 -4.02 5.42
CA ALA A 54 5.90 -3.43 5.84
C ALA A 54 5.95 -2.95 7.29
N ALA A 55 6.54 -3.74 8.20
CA ALA A 55 6.74 -3.34 9.59
C ALA A 55 7.60 -2.08 9.72
N ARG A 56 8.70 -1.98 8.95
CA ARG A 56 9.56 -0.78 8.96
C ARG A 56 8.90 0.47 8.40
N ILE A 57 8.10 0.32 7.35
CA ILE A 57 7.28 1.41 6.81
C ILE A 57 6.29 1.89 7.89
N ALA A 58 5.63 0.96 8.58
CA ALA A 58 4.72 1.30 9.68
C ALA A 58 5.46 1.99 10.84
N GLU A 59 6.63 1.48 11.23
CA GLU A 59 7.49 2.07 12.26
C GLU A 59 7.85 3.53 11.95
N ARG A 60 8.24 3.84 10.71
CA ARG A 60 8.53 5.22 10.29
C ARG A 60 7.32 6.14 10.41
N GLU A 61 6.13 5.68 10.02
CA GLU A 61 4.90 6.46 10.16
C GLU A 61 4.49 6.64 11.64
N THR A 62 4.87 5.70 12.52
CA THR A 62 4.69 5.82 13.98
C THR A 62 5.75 6.71 14.65
N ALA A 63 7.00 6.73 14.21
CA ALA A 63 8.11 7.41 14.88
C ALA A 63 8.06 8.96 14.82
N ALA A 64 7.16 9.53 14.04
CA ALA A 64 7.00 10.98 13.98
C ALA A 64 6.52 11.53 15.36
N PRO A 65 6.94 12.75 15.79
CA PRO A 65 6.76 13.23 17.16
C PRO A 65 5.32 13.17 17.69
N GLY A 66 5.17 12.68 18.94
CA GLY A 66 3.90 12.60 19.69
C GLY A 66 3.12 11.28 19.54
N ARG A 67 3.81 10.14 19.33
CA ARG A 67 3.20 8.89 18.88
C ARG A 67 3.88 7.69 19.56
N GLU A 68 3.12 6.94 20.36
CA GLU A 68 3.58 5.71 21.01
C GLU A 68 2.49 4.64 20.91
N GLY A 69 2.89 3.40 20.65
CA GLY A 69 2.02 2.24 20.79
C GLY A 69 2.19 1.20 19.67
N ASP A 70 2.23 -0.06 20.07
CA ASP A 70 2.24 -1.21 19.16
C ASP A 70 0.94 -1.27 18.32
N ASP A 71 -0.18 -0.84 18.88
CA ASP A 71 -1.48 -0.74 18.19
C ASP A 71 -1.42 0.13 16.92
N ALA A 72 -0.67 1.23 16.95
CA ALA A 72 -0.50 2.12 15.80
C ALA A 72 0.32 1.45 14.69
N ARG A 73 1.36 0.71 15.09
CA ARG A 73 2.21 -0.04 14.16
C ARG A 73 1.41 -1.16 13.49
N ASP A 74 0.62 -1.90 14.25
CA ASP A 74 -0.23 -2.99 13.75
C ASP A 74 -1.31 -2.46 12.79
N ALA A 75 -1.96 -1.36 13.17
CA ALA A 75 -2.91 -0.65 12.33
C ALA A 75 -2.29 -0.25 10.97
N PHE A 76 -1.14 0.43 10.98
CA PHE A 76 -0.48 0.89 9.76
C PHE A 76 0.09 -0.26 8.93
N THR A 77 0.58 -1.32 9.57
CA THR A 77 0.95 -2.56 8.88
C THR A 77 -0.27 -3.16 8.18
N GLY A 78 -1.44 -3.15 8.82
CA GLY A 78 -2.71 -3.54 8.21
C GLY A 78 -3.07 -2.73 6.96
N VAL A 79 -2.87 -1.41 6.98
CA VAL A 79 -3.10 -0.56 5.79
C VAL A 79 -2.13 -0.90 4.66
N ALA A 80 -0.83 -1.10 4.96
CA ALA A 80 0.14 -1.52 3.96
C ALA A 80 -0.21 -2.90 3.36
N ARG A 81 -0.67 -3.86 4.17
CA ARG A 81 -1.18 -5.16 3.69
C ARG A 81 -2.36 -5.02 2.72
N ILE A 82 -3.26 -4.07 2.97
CA ILE A 82 -4.37 -3.79 2.05
C ILE A 82 -3.87 -3.21 0.72
N GLY A 83 -2.87 -2.32 0.75
CA GLY A 83 -2.22 -1.83 -0.47
C GLY A 83 -1.61 -2.96 -1.31
N TYR A 84 -0.93 -3.89 -0.64
CA TYR A 84 -0.38 -5.10 -1.26
C TYR A 84 -1.47 -5.96 -1.90
N ALA A 85 -2.53 -6.25 -1.14
CA ALA A 85 -3.67 -7.03 -1.60
C ALA A 85 -4.39 -6.35 -2.78
N ALA A 86 -4.47 -5.02 -2.78
CA ALA A 86 -5.08 -4.26 -3.88
C ALA A 86 -4.35 -4.50 -5.21
N ARG A 87 -3.00 -4.51 -5.22
CA ARG A 87 -2.22 -4.87 -6.41
C ARG A 87 -2.53 -6.28 -6.90
N ALA A 88 -2.67 -7.25 -5.98
CA ALA A 88 -2.96 -8.64 -6.30
C ALA A 88 -4.39 -8.88 -6.83
N VAL A 89 -5.36 -8.08 -6.38
CA VAL A 89 -6.77 -8.19 -6.78
C VAL A 89 -7.07 -7.45 -8.09
N VAL A 90 -6.30 -6.42 -8.41
CA VAL A 90 -6.48 -5.62 -9.63
C VAL A 90 -5.97 -6.40 -10.86
N ALA A 91 -6.87 -7.07 -11.61
CA ALA A 91 -6.64 -7.51 -13.00
C ALA A 91 -7.99 -7.60 -13.80
N ALA A 92 -8.16 -7.18 -15.07
CA ALA A 92 -7.32 -6.44 -16.04
C ALA A 92 -8.20 -5.50 -16.96
N PRO A 93 -7.67 -4.36 -17.51
CA PRO A 93 -6.99 -4.41 -18.82
C PRO A 93 -5.74 -3.49 -18.94
N THR A 94 -4.57 -3.96 -19.27
CA THR A 94 -4.06 -5.34 -19.23
C THR A 94 -2.64 -5.19 -18.75
N GLU A 95 -2.36 -5.80 -17.59
CA GLU A 95 -1.04 -5.86 -16.99
C GLU A 95 -0.53 -4.48 -16.60
N GLN A 96 -0.99 -3.98 -15.44
CA GLN A 96 -0.30 -2.84 -14.83
C GLN A 96 1.20 -3.19 -14.79
N PRO A 97 2.09 -2.32 -15.31
CA PRO A 97 3.50 -2.61 -15.36
C PRO A 97 4.00 -2.80 -13.94
N SER A 98 4.68 -3.90 -13.68
CA SER A 98 5.52 -3.98 -12.49
C SER A 98 6.82 -3.25 -12.85
N PRO A 99 7.25 -2.23 -12.07
CA PRO A 99 8.55 -1.64 -12.27
C PRO A 99 9.61 -2.74 -12.31
N PRO A 100 10.59 -2.68 -13.22
CA PRO A 100 11.60 -3.71 -13.30
C PRO A 100 12.51 -3.69 -12.05
N PRO A 101 13.21 -4.78 -11.71
CA PRO A 101 13.98 -4.90 -10.48
C PRO A 101 14.93 -3.72 -10.20
N GLU A 102 15.58 -3.18 -11.25
CA GLU A 102 16.47 -2.01 -11.18
C GLU A 102 15.79 -0.72 -10.71
N SER A 103 14.46 -0.63 -10.84
CA SER A 103 13.69 0.49 -10.28
C SER A 103 13.73 0.50 -8.76
N PHE A 104 13.88 -0.68 -8.14
CA PHE A 104 13.95 -0.87 -6.70
C PHE A 104 15.39 -0.97 -6.17
N ALA A 105 16.33 -1.47 -6.98
CA ALA A 105 17.72 -1.70 -6.58
C ALA A 105 18.72 -0.90 -7.46
N PRO A 106 19.47 0.06 -6.89
CA PRO A 106 20.44 0.85 -7.66
C PRO A 106 21.82 0.17 -7.84
N GLY A 107 21.94 -1.17 -7.72
CA GLY A 107 23.24 -1.87 -7.72
C GLY A 107 23.19 -3.36 -8.09
N PRO A 108 24.35 -4.04 -8.19
CA PRO A 108 24.52 -5.43 -8.68
C PRO A 108 23.65 -6.45 -7.91
N PRO A 109 23.40 -7.67 -8.45
CA PRO A 109 22.15 -8.41 -8.25
C PRO A 109 21.68 -8.43 -6.80
N PHE A 110 20.50 -7.83 -6.59
CA PHE A 110 19.91 -7.65 -5.29
C PHE A 110 19.06 -8.87 -4.93
N GLU A 111 19.38 -9.55 -3.83
CA GLU A 111 18.60 -10.68 -3.35
C GLU A 111 17.65 -10.25 -2.23
N LEU A 112 16.34 -10.35 -2.46
CA LEU A 112 15.30 -10.02 -1.49
C LEU A 112 15.50 -10.76 -0.14
N ALA A 113 16.03 -11.99 -0.18
CA ALA A 113 16.32 -12.78 1.00
C ALA A 113 17.36 -12.14 1.95
N ARG A 114 18.28 -11.32 1.43
CA ARG A 114 19.32 -10.63 2.22
C ARG A 114 18.74 -9.54 3.12
N LEU A 115 17.56 -9.00 2.81
CA LEU A 115 16.91 -7.93 3.58
C LEU A 115 16.61 -8.33 5.02
N SER A 116 16.35 -9.61 5.26
CA SER A 116 16.13 -10.15 6.60
C SER A 116 17.38 -10.09 7.49
N ARG A 117 18.58 -9.98 6.89
CA ARG A 117 19.88 -10.03 7.59
C ARG A 117 20.65 -8.72 7.53
N ASP A 118 20.23 -7.78 6.69
CA ASP A 118 20.89 -6.49 6.49
C ASP A 118 19.91 -5.32 6.74
N PRO A 119 19.89 -4.78 7.97
CA PRO A 119 19.07 -3.63 8.31
C PRO A 119 19.35 -2.39 7.47
N ALA A 120 20.59 -2.16 7.05
CA ALA A 120 20.94 -0.99 6.25
C ALA A 120 20.38 -1.11 4.84
N ALA A 121 20.52 -2.28 4.21
CA ALA A 121 19.94 -2.56 2.90
C ALA A 121 18.41 -2.44 2.91
N ALA A 122 17.74 -2.99 3.94
CA ALA A 122 16.30 -2.83 4.09
C ALA A 122 15.88 -1.37 4.35
N GLY A 123 16.71 -0.58 5.05
CA GLY A 123 16.49 0.86 5.22
C GLY A 123 16.55 1.62 3.89
N ALA A 124 17.61 1.39 3.11
CA ALA A 124 17.79 2.01 1.79
C ALA A 124 16.67 1.62 0.81
N LEU A 125 16.19 0.37 0.87
CA LEU A 125 15.05 -0.06 0.06
C LEU A 125 13.75 0.63 0.49
N VAL A 126 13.51 0.80 1.79
CA VAL A 126 12.35 1.57 2.28
C VAL A 126 12.43 3.02 1.80
N ASP A 127 13.60 3.66 1.86
CA ASP A 127 13.81 5.01 1.31
C ASP A 127 13.47 5.06 -0.19
N ARG A 128 13.87 4.02 -0.93
CA ARG A 128 13.58 3.93 -2.37
C ARG A 128 12.09 3.74 -2.65
N LEU A 129 11.41 2.86 -1.92
CA LEU A 129 9.98 2.63 -2.03
C LEU A 129 9.18 3.91 -1.70
N GLU A 130 9.62 4.65 -0.69
CA GLU A 130 9.04 5.93 -0.31
C GLU A 130 9.21 6.97 -1.43
N TRP A 131 10.41 7.07 -2.00
CA TRP A 131 10.66 7.96 -3.13
C TRP A 131 9.75 7.63 -4.32
N ILE A 132 9.61 6.36 -4.69
CA ILE A 132 8.71 5.94 -5.79
C ILE A 132 7.26 6.27 -5.44
N ALA A 133 6.80 5.94 -4.22
CA ALA A 133 5.43 6.20 -3.80
C ALA A 133 5.05 7.69 -3.88
N VAL A 134 6.00 8.60 -3.65
CA VAL A 134 5.78 10.05 -3.69
C VAL A 134 5.95 10.62 -5.08
N HIS A 135 7.03 10.25 -5.78
CA HIS A 135 7.50 10.95 -6.98
C HIS A 135 7.22 10.22 -8.28
N ASP A 136 7.09 8.89 -8.25
CA ASP A 136 7.03 8.07 -9.46
C ASP A 136 5.95 6.99 -9.41
N PHE A 137 4.93 7.15 -8.57
CA PHE A 137 3.91 6.12 -8.40
C PHE A 137 3.14 5.80 -9.69
N ALA A 138 3.08 6.75 -10.63
CA ALA A 138 2.46 6.56 -11.93
C ALA A 138 3.18 5.54 -12.82
N SER A 139 4.46 5.22 -12.55
CA SER A 139 5.20 4.16 -13.25
C SER A 139 4.79 2.76 -12.79
N ALA A 140 4.20 2.63 -11.60
CA ALA A 140 3.74 1.36 -11.03
C ALA A 140 2.22 1.17 -11.12
N MET A 141 1.44 2.25 -11.21
CA MET A 141 -0.02 2.21 -11.27
C MET A 141 -0.53 3.01 -12.47
N THR A 142 -1.19 2.32 -13.39
CA THR A 142 -1.80 2.88 -14.60
C THR A 142 -3.32 3.01 -14.50
N LEU A 143 -3.91 2.70 -13.34
CA LEU A 143 -5.32 3.02 -13.07
C LEU A 143 -5.54 4.54 -13.15
N PRO A 144 -6.71 5.00 -13.66
CA PRO A 144 -7.05 6.42 -13.64
C PRO A 144 -6.98 7.01 -12.24
N GLN A 145 -6.50 8.25 -12.12
CA GLN A 145 -6.29 8.90 -10.83
C GLN A 145 -7.59 9.01 -10.03
N GLU A 146 -8.73 9.17 -10.69
CA GLU A 146 -10.06 9.23 -10.08
C GLU A 146 -10.42 7.92 -9.39
N ILE A 147 -10.08 6.78 -10.01
CA ILE A 147 -10.29 5.44 -9.47
C ILE A 147 -9.43 5.23 -8.22
N TRP A 148 -8.15 5.59 -8.28
CA TRP A 148 -7.26 5.51 -7.13
C TRP A 148 -7.74 6.40 -5.97
N ARG A 149 -8.10 7.65 -6.26
CA ARG A 149 -8.65 8.59 -5.25
C ARG A 149 -9.91 8.03 -4.61
N ALA A 150 -10.73 7.28 -5.36
CA ALA A 150 -11.92 6.66 -4.85
C ALA A 150 -11.67 5.43 -3.99
N PHE A 151 -10.67 4.63 -4.37
CA PHE A 151 -10.18 3.54 -3.55
C PHE A 151 -9.65 4.06 -2.20
N VAL A 152 -8.75 5.06 -2.21
CA VAL A 152 -8.20 5.70 -1.01
C VAL A 152 -9.29 6.25 -0.10
N ALA A 153 -10.30 6.90 -0.67
CA ALA A 153 -11.41 7.45 0.10
C ALA A 153 -12.29 6.36 0.73
N THR A 154 -12.51 5.25 0.02
CA THR A 154 -13.22 4.07 0.53
C THR A 154 -12.43 3.45 1.68
N ALA A 155 -11.12 3.26 1.50
CA ALA A 155 -10.21 2.75 2.51
C ALA A 155 -10.20 3.62 3.76
N THR A 156 -10.02 4.94 3.58
CA THR A 156 -10.04 5.91 4.67
C THR A 156 -11.32 5.82 5.49
N ARG A 157 -12.47 5.81 4.81
CA ARG A 157 -13.77 5.71 5.48
C ARG A 157 -13.96 4.36 6.18
N SER A 158 -13.43 3.27 5.63
CA SER A 158 -13.56 1.94 6.24
C SER A 158 -12.69 1.83 7.49
N LEU A 159 -11.40 2.15 7.37
CA LEU A 159 -10.41 2.09 8.44
C LEU A 159 -10.77 3.02 9.61
N GLN A 160 -11.22 4.25 9.32
CA GLN A 160 -11.70 5.15 10.37
C GLN A 160 -12.99 4.68 11.07
N ARG A 161 -13.71 3.70 10.52
CA ARG A 161 -14.87 3.08 11.18
C ARG A 161 -14.48 1.82 11.93
N SER A 162 -13.58 1.00 11.40
CA SER A 162 -13.20 -0.29 11.98
C SER A 162 -12.07 -0.18 12.99
N GLN A 163 -11.20 0.83 12.90
CA GLN A 163 -10.00 1.00 13.73
C GLN A 163 -9.97 2.30 14.53
N ALA A 164 -11.05 3.08 14.52
CA ALA A 164 -11.20 4.18 15.47
C ALA A 164 -11.45 3.59 16.87
N SER A 165 -10.38 3.35 17.61
CA SER A 165 -10.37 3.04 19.03
C SER A 165 -10.07 4.30 19.85
N GLU A 166 -10.11 4.20 21.18
CA GLU A 166 -9.65 5.29 22.07
C GLU A 166 -8.16 5.61 21.91
N ALA A 167 -7.36 4.66 21.39
CA ALA A 167 -5.91 4.78 21.21
C ALA A 167 -5.50 5.49 19.90
N LEU A 168 -6.33 5.44 18.86
CA LEU A 168 -6.02 6.02 17.54
C LEU A 168 -7.07 7.06 17.13
N SER A 169 -6.67 8.32 17.17
CA SER A 169 -7.43 9.48 16.74
C SER A 169 -7.72 9.48 15.23
N TRP A 170 -8.81 10.13 14.84
CA TRP A 170 -9.17 10.37 13.43
C TRP A 170 -8.10 11.14 12.63
N ARG A 171 -7.19 11.84 13.32
CA ARG A 171 -6.04 12.50 12.69
C ARG A 171 -4.97 11.50 12.26
N GLU A 172 -4.84 10.39 12.97
CA GLU A 172 -3.85 9.35 12.65
C GLU A 172 -4.25 8.56 11.41
N PHE A 173 -5.54 8.40 11.16
CA PHE A 173 -6.09 7.87 9.91
C PHE A 173 -6.47 8.99 8.92
N GLY A 174 -5.58 9.97 8.74
CA GLY A 174 -5.74 10.99 7.71
C GLY A 174 -5.67 10.39 6.30
N ARG A 175 -6.41 10.97 5.35
CA ARG A 175 -6.47 10.49 3.95
C ARG A 175 -5.09 10.37 3.32
N GLU A 176 -4.24 11.39 3.49
CA GLU A 176 -2.89 11.44 2.91
C GLU A 176 -1.99 10.32 3.45
N ARG A 177 -2.07 10.04 4.75
CA ARG A 177 -1.28 8.97 5.37
C ARG A 177 -1.75 7.59 4.92
N ILE A 178 -3.06 7.37 4.88
CA ILE A 178 -3.63 6.12 4.36
C ILE A 178 -3.22 5.94 2.90
N GLU A 179 -3.27 6.99 2.10
CA GLU A 179 -2.81 6.95 0.72
C GLU A 179 -1.34 6.54 0.62
N ARG A 180 -0.43 7.15 1.40
CA ARG A 180 0.99 6.74 1.42
C ARG A 180 1.16 5.27 1.77
N LEU A 181 0.53 4.80 2.84
CA LEU A 181 0.61 3.40 3.27
C LEU A 181 0.06 2.43 2.21
N LEU A 182 -1.05 2.78 1.56
CA LEU A 182 -1.59 2.00 0.45
C LEU A 182 -0.63 1.96 -0.74
N ARG A 183 0.01 3.08 -1.10
CA ARG A 183 1.03 3.11 -2.18
C ARG A 183 2.25 2.26 -1.83
N HIS A 184 2.74 2.35 -0.59
CA HIS A 184 3.84 1.52 -0.13
C HIS A 184 3.49 0.03 -0.22
N GLY A 185 2.31 -0.36 0.28
CA GLY A 185 1.80 -1.73 0.14
C GLY A 185 1.73 -2.20 -1.31
N TYR A 186 1.21 -1.34 -2.19
CA TYR A 186 1.10 -1.63 -3.62
C TYR A 186 2.49 -1.89 -4.25
N LEU A 187 3.48 -1.06 -3.92
CA LEU A 187 4.86 -1.21 -4.38
C LEU A 187 5.56 -2.44 -3.79
N LEU A 188 5.25 -2.82 -2.54
CA LEU A 188 5.75 -4.07 -1.95
C LEU A 188 5.30 -5.30 -2.75
N ARG A 189 4.08 -5.29 -3.30
CA ARG A 189 3.64 -6.37 -4.18
C ARG A 189 4.38 -6.34 -5.52
N CYS A 190 4.60 -5.15 -6.09
CA CYS A 190 5.38 -5.00 -7.31
C CYS A 190 6.83 -5.51 -7.13
N LEU A 191 7.41 -5.27 -5.96
CA LEU A 191 8.72 -5.78 -5.57
C LEU A 191 8.74 -7.32 -5.56
N ASP A 192 7.78 -7.97 -4.88
CA ASP A 192 7.67 -9.44 -4.90
C ASP A 192 7.52 -9.98 -6.33
N GLU A 193 6.76 -9.31 -7.19
CA GLU A 193 6.57 -9.70 -8.60
C GLU A 193 7.86 -9.58 -9.41
N ALA A 194 8.60 -8.48 -9.26
CA ALA A 194 9.85 -8.23 -9.97
C ALA A 194 10.91 -9.31 -9.64
N PHE A 195 11.05 -9.67 -8.37
CA PHE A 195 12.04 -10.66 -7.93
C PHE A 195 11.57 -12.12 -8.03
N ALA A 196 10.29 -12.37 -8.30
CA ALA A 196 9.81 -13.71 -8.68
C ALA A 196 10.14 -14.05 -10.14
N GLY A 197 10.22 -13.05 -11.03
CA GLY A 197 10.53 -13.23 -12.46
C GLY A 197 11.97 -13.69 -12.74
N ASP A 198 12.96 -13.12 -12.04
CA ASP A 198 14.38 -13.42 -12.22
C ASP A 198 14.76 -14.89 -11.90
N GLY A 199 13.97 -15.57 -11.06
CA GLY A 199 14.21 -16.97 -10.68
C GLY A 199 13.76 -18.00 -11.71
N ALA A 200 12.89 -17.64 -12.66
CA ALA A 200 12.33 -18.56 -13.65
C ALA A 200 13.22 -18.70 -14.90
N GLU A 201 13.95 -17.65 -15.29
CA GLU A 201 14.77 -17.66 -16.52
C GLU A 201 16.14 -18.34 -16.34
N SER A 202 16.64 -18.47 -15.10
CA SER A 202 17.93 -19.13 -14.81
C SER A 202 17.88 -20.67 -14.87
N GLY A 203 16.71 -21.28 -15.08
CA GLY A 203 16.55 -22.74 -15.19
C GLY A 203 16.47 -23.29 -16.62
N ALA A 204 16.46 -22.43 -17.64
CA ALA A 204 16.19 -22.82 -19.04
C ALA A 204 17.41 -22.78 -19.97
N SER A 205 18.63 -22.76 -19.43
CA SER A 205 19.86 -22.88 -20.23
C SER A 205 20.73 -24.02 -19.71
N THR A 206 20.30 -25.25 -19.98
CA THR A 206 21.23 -26.38 -20.15
C THR A 206 20.62 -27.34 -21.17
N THR A 207 20.97 -27.14 -22.44
CA THR A 207 20.95 -28.19 -23.45
C THR A 207 22.31 -28.21 -24.12
#